data_AF-A0A3P9ANV5-F1
#
_entry.id   AF-A0A3P9ANV5-F1
#
_cell.length_a   1.000
_cell.length_b   1.000
_cell.length_c   1.000
_cell.angle_alpha   90.00
_cell.angle_beta   90.00
_cell.angle_gamma   90.00
#
_symmetry.space_group_name_H-M   'P 1'
#
loop_
_entity.id
_entity.type
_entity.pdbx_description
1 polymer ?
#
loop_
_entity_poly.entity_id
_entity_poly.type
_entity_poly.pdbx_seq_one_letter_code
_entity_poly.pdbx_strand_id
1 'polypeptide(L)'
;MSSVSVANTNFSLDLFKKITEKKKTGNVFYSPLSISSALAMVSLGARGNTATQMSKTLHLHKAKDDVHVCFSKLMGELNKKGAPYKLSLANRLYGEQSYKFVETFLHDTKKHYNAELEAVDFMSNAETARQNINTWVEKQTADKIKDLLPKGIVDNLTRLVLVNAIYFKGNWEKKFKETSTKDVQFRLNKNKSKLVKMMHQKAKFPLTFIPEANCQILELPYAGKQLSMLIMLPNDIEDGTTGLEKLEKELTYDNFVDWTKPDMMDLVEVQVGLPKFKLEESLDLKETLVSMGMIDAFDDFRSDFSGMSPNNDLVLSKVVHKAFVEVNEEGTEAAAATAAIMMKRSDPETSTFIADHPFLFFIRHKPTQSILFYGRYSSP
;
A
#
# COMPACT_ATOMS: atom_id res chain seq x y z
N MET A 1 -17.53 3.29 9.25
CA MET A 1 -16.14 2.80 9.09
C MET A 1 -15.87 1.76 10.15
N SER A 2 -15.19 0.65 9.84
CA SER A 2 -14.72 -0.26 10.88
C SER A 2 -13.57 0.40 11.67
N SER A 3 -13.43 0.06 12.95
CA SER A 3 -12.35 0.53 13.82
C SER A 3 -10.96 0.27 13.21
N VAL A 4 -10.78 -0.87 12.55
CA VAL A 4 -9.54 -1.24 11.87
C VAL A 4 -9.26 -0.40 10.62
N SER A 5 -10.26 0.04 9.86
CA SER A 5 -10.03 0.95 8.73
C SER A 5 -9.45 2.29 9.20
N VAL A 6 -9.95 2.82 10.31
CA VAL A 6 -9.46 4.07 10.91
C VAL A 6 -8.02 3.91 11.39
N ALA A 7 -7.73 2.82 12.12
CA ALA A 7 -6.39 2.51 12.59
C ALA A 7 -5.41 2.36 11.42
N ASN A 8 -5.81 1.64 10.36
CA ASN A 8 -5.01 1.43 9.16
C ASN A 8 -4.66 2.75 8.45
N THR A 9 -5.60 3.68 8.32
CA THR A 9 -5.31 4.98 7.71
C THR A 9 -4.34 5.80 8.56
N ASN A 10 -4.53 5.86 9.88
CA ASN A 10 -3.59 6.56 10.78
C ASN A 10 -2.18 5.96 10.70
N PHE A 11 -2.08 4.63 10.81
CA PHE A 11 -0.81 3.91 10.64
C PHE A 11 -0.17 4.21 9.28
N SER A 12 -0.96 4.20 8.20
CA SER A 12 -0.46 4.51 6.86
C SER A 12 0.16 5.90 6.78
N LEU A 13 -0.51 6.92 7.31
CA LEU A 13 -0.02 8.30 7.25
C LEU A 13 1.27 8.47 8.08
N ASP A 14 1.35 7.86 9.25
CA ASP A 14 2.56 7.88 10.08
C ASP A 14 3.71 7.12 9.42
N LEU A 15 3.42 5.95 8.83
CA LEU A 15 4.39 5.14 8.10
C LEU A 15 4.93 5.90 6.89
N PHE A 16 4.05 6.57 6.12
CA PHE A 16 4.46 7.39 4.99
C PHE A 16 5.45 8.48 5.42
N LYS A 17 5.13 9.23 6.48
CA LYS A 17 6.02 10.26 7.03
C LYS A 17 7.40 9.70 7.39
N LYS A 18 7.46 8.53 8.04
CA LYS A 18 8.75 7.89 8.37
C LYS A 18 9.53 7.38 7.16
N ILE A 19 8.84 6.91 6.12
CA ILE A 19 9.48 6.52 4.86
C ILE A 19 10.06 7.76 4.15
N THR A 20 9.30 8.85 4.07
CA THR A 20 9.72 10.07 3.34
C THR A 20 10.76 10.90 4.09
N GLU A 21 10.82 10.82 5.43
CA GLU A 21 11.94 11.36 6.23
C GLU A 21 13.30 10.82 5.75
N LYS A 22 13.37 9.52 5.42
CA LYS A 22 14.57 8.84 4.91
C LYS A 22 14.72 8.98 3.39
N LYS A 23 13.61 8.93 2.64
CA LYS A 23 13.56 9.00 1.18
C LYS A 23 12.90 10.32 0.74
N LYS A 24 13.63 11.43 0.84
CA LYS A 24 13.12 12.77 0.51
C LYS A 24 12.69 12.93 -0.95
N THR A 25 13.29 12.16 -1.85
CA THR A 25 12.99 12.19 -3.29
C THR A 25 12.73 10.77 -3.83
N GLY A 26 12.03 10.69 -4.95
CA GLY A 26 11.73 9.43 -5.63
C GLY A 26 10.40 8.81 -5.21
N ASN A 27 10.03 7.74 -5.90
CA ASN A 27 8.73 7.11 -5.71
C ASN A 27 8.63 6.45 -4.33
N VAL A 28 7.42 6.37 -3.80
CA VAL A 28 7.09 5.55 -2.63
C VAL A 28 5.85 4.77 -3.01
N PHE A 29 5.81 3.49 -2.70
CA PHE A 29 4.62 2.69 -2.93
C PHE A 29 4.57 1.52 -1.95
N TYR A 30 3.45 1.38 -1.25
CA TYR A 30 3.23 0.26 -0.35
C TYR A 30 1.73 0.03 -0.11
N SER A 31 1.41 -1.06 0.57
CA SER A 31 0.05 -1.37 1.00
C SER A 31 -0.05 -1.29 2.53
N PRO A 32 -0.65 -0.22 3.08
CA PRO A 32 -0.82 -0.11 4.52
C PRO A 32 -1.68 -1.23 5.09
N LEU A 33 -2.73 -1.64 4.36
CA LEU A 33 -3.60 -2.72 4.81
C LEU A 33 -2.84 -4.05 4.92
N SER A 34 -2.02 -4.36 3.92
CA SER A 34 -1.21 -5.56 3.89
C SER A 34 -0.26 -5.60 5.09
N ILE A 35 0.51 -4.53 5.30
CA ILE A 35 1.46 -4.39 6.40
C ILE A 35 0.75 -4.46 7.76
N SER A 36 -0.34 -3.69 7.94
CA SER A 36 -1.10 -3.65 9.19
C SER A 36 -1.68 -5.01 9.55
N SER A 37 -2.26 -5.72 8.57
CA SER A 37 -2.81 -7.05 8.79
C SER A 37 -1.74 -8.08 9.16
N ALA A 38 -0.58 -8.00 8.53
CA ALA A 38 0.54 -8.90 8.77
C ALA A 38 1.17 -8.66 10.15
N LEU A 39 1.30 -7.40 10.58
CA LEU A 39 1.79 -7.07 11.93
C LEU A 39 0.73 -7.37 13.01
N ALA A 40 -0.56 -7.22 12.71
CA ALA A 40 -1.63 -7.65 13.60
C ALA A 40 -1.68 -9.18 13.76
N MET A 41 -1.33 -9.93 12.71
CA MET A 41 -1.13 -11.37 12.82
C MET A 41 0.04 -11.70 13.75
N VAL A 42 1.16 -10.97 13.65
CA VAL A 42 2.28 -11.10 14.59
C VAL A 42 1.85 -10.76 16.03
N SER A 43 0.97 -9.78 16.22
CA SER A 43 0.54 -9.40 17.57
C SER A 43 -0.31 -10.45 18.29
N LEU A 44 -0.86 -11.47 17.60
CA LEU A 44 -1.51 -12.63 18.25
C LEU A 44 -0.55 -13.35 19.22
N GLY A 45 0.73 -13.40 18.85
CA GLY A 45 1.79 -14.05 19.62
C GLY A 45 2.48 -13.17 20.66
N ALA A 46 2.30 -11.85 20.56
CA ALA A 46 2.99 -10.90 21.42
C ALA A 46 2.33 -10.82 22.81
N ARG A 47 3.13 -10.59 23.85
CA ARG A 47 2.65 -10.31 25.22
C ARG A 47 3.36 -9.07 25.79
N GLY A 48 2.99 -8.69 27.00
CA GLY A 48 3.64 -7.60 27.75
C GLY A 48 3.77 -6.28 26.98
N ASN A 49 4.96 -5.68 27.08
CA ASN A 49 5.26 -4.41 26.44
C ASN A 49 5.37 -4.53 24.92
N THR A 50 5.83 -5.67 24.39
CA THR A 50 5.85 -5.96 22.95
C THR A 50 4.46 -5.82 22.34
N ALA A 51 3.45 -6.47 22.92
CA ALA A 51 2.05 -6.35 22.47
C ALA A 51 1.53 -4.91 22.56
N THR A 52 1.87 -4.21 23.65
CA THR A 52 1.45 -2.82 23.89
C THR A 52 2.03 -1.87 22.84
N GLN A 53 3.33 -1.99 22.55
CA GLN A 53 4.01 -1.19 21.53
C GLN A 53 3.43 -1.46 20.14
N MET A 54 3.27 -2.73 19.77
CA MET A 54 2.67 -3.09 18.48
C MET A 54 1.26 -2.52 18.31
N SER A 55 0.40 -2.64 19.33
CA SER A 55 -0.96 -2.10 19.32
C SER A 55 -0.99 -0.56 19.25
N LYS A 56 -0.03 0.11 19.88
CA LYS A 56 0.14 1.57 19.79
C LYS A 56 0.59 2.01 18.40
N THR A 57 1.68 1.44 17.88
CA THR A 57 2.23 1.78 16.57
C THR A 57 1.24 1.54 15.43
N LEU A 58 0.44 0.47 15.50
CA LEU A 58 -0.59 0.15 14.51
C LEU A 58 -1.91 0.92 14.72
N HIS A 59 -1.99 1.79 15.73
CA HIS A 59 -3.22 2.48 16.16
C HIS A 59 -4.39 1.56 16.54
N LEU A 60 -4.12 0.28 16.82
CA LEU A 60 -5.13 -0.73 17.15
C LEU A 60 -5.69 -0.60 18.56
N HIS A 61 -4.95 0.03 19.49
CA HIS A 61 -5.41 0.31 20.86
C HIS A 61 -6.67 1.18 20.94
N LYS A 62 -7.03 1.88 19.85
CA LYS A 62 -8.26 2.68 19.74
C LYS A 62 -9.46 1.86 19.26
N ALA A 63 -9.24 0.63 18.79
CA ALA A 63 -10.32 -0.25 18.35
C ALA A 63 -11.09 -0.79 19.56
N LYS A 64 -12.42 -0.70 19.51
CA LYS A 64 -13.32 -1.22 20.54
C LYS A 64 -13.63 -2.71 20.37
N ASP A 65 -13.50 -3.19 19.15
CA ASP A 65 -13.79 -4.57 18.76
C ASP A 65 -12.52 -5.41 18.74
N ASP A 66 -12.68 -6.74 18.72
CA ASP A 66 -11.58 -7.66 18.46
C ASP A 66 -10.96 -7.38 17.08
N VAL A 67 -9.72 -6.89 17.11
CA VAL A 67 -8.99 -6.45 15.92
C VAL A 67 -8.74 -7.59 14.93
N HIS A 68 -8.55 -8.82 15.41
CA HIS A 68 -8.29 -9.99 14.56
C HIS A 68 -9.56 -10.43 13.84
N VAL A 69 -10.70 -10.40 14.55
CA VAL A 69 -12.02 -10.60 13.93
C VAL A 69 -12.32 -9.50 12.90
N CYS A 70 -11.99 -8.24 13.21
CA CYS A 70 -12.18 -7.13 12.27
C CYS A 70 -11.31 -7.26 11.01
N PHE A 71 -10.03 -7.63 11.14
CA PHE A 71 -9.18 -7.92 9.99
C PHE A 71 -9.68 -9.11 9.17
N SER A 72 -10.11 -10.18 9.84
CA SER A 72 -10.69 -11.36 9.18
C SER A 72 -11.92 -11.00 8.34
N LYS A 73 -12.86 -10.23 8.90
CA LYS A 73 -14.03 -9.72 8.18
C LYS A 73 -13.62 -8.83 7.00
N LEU A 74 -12.69 -7.89 7.22
CA LEU A 74 -12.21 -6.98 6.18
C LEU A 74 -11.56 -7.74 5.01
N MET A 75 -10.72 -8.72 5.30
CA MET A 75 -10.10 -9.56 4.27
C MET A 75 -11.12 -10.45 3.56
N GLY A 76 -12.12 -10.95 4.27
CA GLY A 76 -13.25 -11.67 3.68
C GLY A 76 -14.05 -10.81 2.70
N GLU A 77 -14.29 -9.54 3.04
CA GLU A 77 -14.94 -8.56 2.16
C GLU A 77 -14.11 -8.27 0.91
N LEU A 78 -12.80 -8.03 1.07
CA LEU A 78 -11.91 -7.69 -0.04
C LEU A 78 -11.66 -8.83 -1.03
N ASN A 79 -11.70 -10.08 -0.54
CA ASN A 79 -11.48 -11.29 -1.32
C ASN A 79 -12.80 -12.01 -1.69
N LYS A 80 -13.94 -11.31 -1.67
CA LYS A 80 -15.22 -11.89 -2.08
C LYS A 80 -15.14 -12.44 -3.51
N LYS A 81 -15.65 -13.66 -3.70
CA LYS A 81 -15.80 -14.26 -5.03
C LYS A 81 -16.66 -13.36 -5.91
N GLY A 82 -16.22 -13.11 -7.14
CA GLY A 82 -16.94 -12.27 -8.10
C GLY A 82 -16.66 -10.76 -7.99
N ALA A 83 -15.71 -10.34 -7.15
CA ALA A 83 -15.23 -8.96 -7.18
C ALA A 83 -14.72 -8.59 -8.59
N PRO A 84 -15.00 -7.37 -9.08
CA PRO A 84 -14.63 -6.91 -10.42
C PRO A 84 -13.12 -6.56 -10.54
N TYR A 85 -12.32 -7.02 -9.60
CA TYR A 85 -10.88 -6.80 -9.49
C TYR A 85 -10.20 -8.05 -8.93
N LYS A 86 -8.89 -8.16 -9.15
CA LYS A 86 -8.03 -9.19 -8.56
C LYS A 86 -7.10 -8.55 -7.54
N LEU A 87 -7.24 -8.97 -6.29
CA LEU A 87 -6.33 -8.64 -5.21
C LEU A 87 -5.68 -9.94 -4.75
N SER A 88 -4.36 -9.99 -4.73
CA SER A 88 -3.59 -11.14 -4.26
C SER A 88 -2.71 -10.69 -3.11
N LEU A 89 -2.93 -11.28 -1.94
CA LEU A 89 -2.22 -11.00 -0.70
C LEU A 89 -1.42 -12.24 -0.30
N ALA A 90 -0.11 -12.10 -0.26
CA ALA A 90 0.83 -13.15 0.14
C ALA A 90 1.45 -12.76 1.49
N ASN A 91 0.80 -13.20 2.56
CA ASN A 91 1.25 -12.98 3.94
C ASN A 91 1.67 -14.31 4.54
N ARG A 92 2.90 -14.39 5.05
CA ARG A 92 3.38 -15.59 5.74
C ARG A 92 4.43 -15.23 6.78
N LEU A 93 4.41 -15.99 7.87
CA LEU A 93 5.48 -16.00 8.86
C LEU A 93 6.41 -17.16 8.58
N TYR A 94 7.71 -16.88 8.62
CA TYR A 94 8.75 -17.90 8.54
C TYR A 94 9.51 -17.88 9.85
N GLY A 95 9.37 -18.94 10.63
CA GLY A 95 10.05 -19.11 11.91
C GLY A 95 11.19 -20.12 11.80
N GLU A 96 12.23 -19.93 12.57
CA GLU A 96 13.32 -20.90 12.68
C GLU A 96 12.78 -22.26 13.18
N GLN A 97 13.17 -23.34 12.49
CA GLN A 97 12.63 -24.68 12.72
C GLN A 97 12.97 -25.30 14.09
N SER A 98 14.00 -24.79 14.76
CA SER A 98 14.37 -25.25 16.10
C SER A 98 13.36 -24.86 17.19
N TYR A 99 12.46 -23.91 16.88
CA TYR A 99 11.43 -23.44 17.81
C TYR A 99 10.19 -24.34 17.81
N LYS A 100 9.60 -24.50 19.00
CA LYS A 100 8.30 -25.15 19.15
C LYS A 100 7.19 -24.11 19.15
N PHE A 101 6.43 -24.05 18.07
CA PHE A 101 5.32 -23.10 17.93
C PHE A 101 4.07 -23.56 18.69
N VAL A 102 3.38 -22.61 19.33
CA VAL A 102 2.15 -22.84 20.08
C VAL A 102 0.99 -23.14 19.13
N GLU A 103 0.28 -24.24 19.36
CA GLU A 103 -0.81 -24.70 18.48
C GLU A 103 -1.96 -23.69 18.37
N THR A 104 -2.33 -23.03 19.47
CA THR A 104 -3.40 -22.01 19.46
C THR A 104 -3.01 -20.82 18.58
N PHE A 105 -1.74 -20.41 18.59
CA PHE A 105 -1.25 -19.36 17.70
C PHE A 105 -1.33 -19.77 16.22
N LEU A 106 -0.92 -21.01 15.89
CA LEU A 106 -1.04 -21.54 14.54
C LEU A 106 -2.51 -21.63 14.08
N HIS A 107 -3.40 -22.03 14.99
CA HIS A 107 -4.84 -22.07 14.71
C HIS A 107 -5.40 -20.67 14.44
N ASP A 108 -5.09 -19.69 15.30
CA ASP A 108 -5.64 -18.34 15.21
C ASP A 108 -5.11 -17.57 14.00
N THR A 109 -3.84 -17.75 13.62
CA THR A 109 -3.29 -17.17 12.38
C THR A 109 -4.02 -17.71 11.15
N LYS A 110 -4.27 -19.03 11.09
CA LYS A 110 -5.05 -19.65 10.01
C LYS A 110 -6.51 -19.18 10.00
N LYS A 111 -7.15 -19.14 11.17
CA LYS A 111 -8.56 -18.73 11.33
C LYS A 111 -8.80 -17.27 10.95
N HIS A 112 -7.97 -16.35 11.44
CA HIS A 112 -8.22 -14.91 11.29
C HIS A 112 -7.58 -14.32 10.02
N TYR A 113 -6.45 -14.87 9.57
CA TYR A 113 -5.66 -14.27 8.48
C TYR A 113 -5.52 -15.18 7.26
N ASN A 114 -6.00 -16.43 7.33
CA ASN A 114 -5.76 -17.45 6.30
C ASN A 114 -4.27 -17.56 5.94
N ALA A 115 -3.42 -17.36 6.95
CA ALA A 115 -1.98 -17.37 6.84
C ALA A 115 -1.43 -18.48 7.74
N GLU A 116 -0.32 -19.05 7.30
CA GLU A 116 0.37 -20.12 8.01
C GLU A 116 1.72 -19.60 8.51
N LEU A 117 2.24 -20.21 9.57
CA LEU A 117 3.64 -20.11 9.92
C LEU A 117 4.36 -21.32 9.34
N GLU A 118 5.44 -21.07 8.60
CA GLU A 118 6.30 -22.12 8.05
C GLU A 118 7.61 -22.16 8.82
N ALA A 119 7.97 -23.36 9.31
CA ALA A 119 9.24 -23.62 9.95
C ALA A 119 10.33 -23.81 8.89
N VAL A 120 11.44 -23.06 9.00
CA VAL A 120 12.56 -23.10 8.05
C VAL A 120 13.91 -23.12 8.77
N ASP A 121 14.94 -23.63 8.10
CA ASP A 121 16.31 -23.72 8.65
C ASP A 121 17.14 -22.49 8.30
N PHE A 122 16.97 -21.38 9.04
CA PHE A 122 17.87 -20.23 8.94
C PHE A 122 19.23 -20.53 9.56
N MET A 123 19.27 -21.22 10.71
CA MET A 123 20.52 -21.43 11.45
C MET A 123 21.59 -22.17 10.65
N SER A 124 21.21 -23.21 9.90
CA SER A 124 22.15 -24.02 9.12
C SER A 124 22.10 -23.73 7.63
N ASN A 125 20.94 -23.28 7.11
CA ASN A 125 20.67 -23.21 5.67
C ASN A 125 19.93 -21.92 5.23
N ALA A 126 20.27 -20.75 5.81
CA ALA A 126 19.61 -19.46 5.54
C ALA A 126 19.42 -19.11 4.06
N GLU A 127 20.41 -19.38 3.20
CA GLU A 127 20.31 -19.06 1.77
C GLU A 127 19.29 -19.95 1.04
N THR A 128 19.19 -21.24 1.41
CA THR A 128 18.16 -22.13 0.90
C THR A 128 16.77 -21.69 1.39
N ALA A 129 16.66 -21.32 2.67
CA ALA A 129 15.42 -20.76 3.22
C ALA A 129 14.99 -19.50 2.45
N ARG A 130 15.92 -18.58 2.18
CA ARG A 130 15.68 -17.36 1.38
C ARG A 130 15.12 -17.68 -0.01
N GLN A 131 15.71 -18.65 -0.71
CA GLN A 131 15.28 -19.05 -2.06
C GLN A 131 13.89 -19.68 -2.06
N ASN A 132 13.61 -20.54 -1.07
CA ASN A 132 12.28 -21.16 -0.91
C ASN A 132 11.20 -20.11 -0.63
N ILE A 133 11.51 -19.14 0.24
CA ILE A 133 10.61 -18.01 0.53
C ILE A 133 10.31 -17.21 -0.74
N ASN A 134 11.35 -16.84 -1.51
CA ASN A 134 11.16 -16.09 -2.76
C ASN A 134 10.33 -16.87 -3.78
N THR A 135 10.59 -18.17 -3.95
CA THR A 135 9.84 -19.04 -4.87
C THR A 135 8.36 -19.11 -4.47
N TRP A 136 8.08 -19.20 -3.17
CA TRP A 136 6.71 -19.18 -2.67
C TRP A 136 6.00 -17.86 -2.99
N VAL A 137 6.64 -16.71 -2.71
CA VAL A 137 6.09 -15.37 -3.00
C VAL A 137 5.83 -15.18 -4.49
N GLU A 138 6.77 -15.60 -5.34
CA GLU A 138 6.64 -15.52 -6.78
C GLU A 138 5.38 -16.26 -7.26
N LYS A 139 5.18 -17.49 -6.79
CA LYS A 139 3.99 -18.29 -7.08
C LYS A 139 2.70 -17.64 -6.59
N GLN A 140 2.67 -17.07 -5.38
CA GLN A 140 1.48 -16.41 -4.83
C GLN A 140 1.11 -15.12 -5.58
N THR A 141 2.10 -14.48 -6.21
CA THR A 141 1.93 -13.18 -6.89
C THR A 141 1.86 -13.32 -8.40
N ALA A 142 1.66 -14.54 -8.92
CA ALA A 142 1.62 -14.84 -10.35
C ALA A 142 2.85 -14.28 -11.10
N ASP A 143 4.03 -14.51 -10.50
CA ASP A 143 5.35 -14.14 -11.00
C ASP A 143 5.61 -12.63 -11.10
N LYS A 144 4.76 -11.80 -10.47
CA LYS A 144 4.90 -10.33 -10.48
C LYS A 144 5.88 -9.82 -9.44
N ILE A 145 6.04 -10.53 -8.33
CA ILE A 145 6.97 -10.17 -7.26
C ILE A 145 8.03 -11.25 -7.16
N LYS A 146 9.20 -10.96 -7.71
CA LYS A 146 10.40 -11.81 -7.64
C LYS A 146 11.38 -11.24 -6.63
N ASP A 147 12.26 -12.09 -6.13
CA ASP A 147 13.36 -11.69 -5.24
C ASP A 147 12.92 -10.76 -4.11
N LEU A 148 11.85 -11.13 -3.40
CA LEU A 148 11.34 -10.38 -2.26
C LEU A 148 12.45 -10.15 -1.22
N LEU A 149 13.13 -11.24 -0.87
CA LEU A 149 14.26 -11.27 0.04
C LEU A 149 15.56 -11.16 -0.77
N PRO A 150 16.24 -10.01 -0.78
CA PRO A 150 17.54 -9.88 -1.43
C PRO A 150 18.60 -10.73 -0.73
N LYS A 151 19.69 -11.05 -1.43
CA LYS A 151 20.81 -11.80 -0.84
C LYS A 151 21.35 -11.08 0.41
N GLY A 152 21.63 -11.85 1.47
CA GLY A 152 22.16 -11.34 2.73
C GLY A 152 21.11 -10.71 3.67
N ILE A 153 19.82 -10.71 3.32
CA ILE A 153 18.77 -10.17 4.21
C ILE A 153 18.44 -11.11 5.38
N VAL A 154 18.70 -12.41 5.21
CA VAL A 154 18.57 -13.45 6.24
C VAL A 154 19.91 -14.14 6.41
N ASP A 155 20.17 -14.60 7.63
CA ASP A 155 21.41 -15.23 8.08
C ASP A 155 21.13 -16.26 9.19
N ASN A 156 22.18 -16.85 9.76
CA ASN A 156 22.07 -17.84 10.83
C ASN A 156 21.57 -17.29 12.19
N LEU A 157 21.48 -15.96 12.32
CA LEU A 157 20.91 -15.28 13.50
C LEU A 157 19.42 -14.97 13.30
N THR A 158 18.89 -15.18 12.11
CA THR A 158 17.47 -14.97 11.81
C THR A 158 16.61 -15.97 12.59
N ARG A 159 15.51 -15.48 13.19
CA ARG A 159 14.58 -16.25 14.03
C ARG A 159 13.14 -16.20 13.54
N LEU A 160 12.68 -15.02 13.16
CA LEU A 160 11.34 -14.82 12.63
C LEU A 160 11.36 -13.77 11.52
N VAL A 161 10.84 -14.14 10.35
CA VAL A 161 10.69 -13.25 9.20
C VAL A 161 9.21 -13.13 8.87
N LEU A 162 8.71 -11.90 8.85
CA LEU A 162 7.41 -11.59 8.28
C LEU A 162 7.58 -11.17 6.82
N VAL A 163 6.98 -11.96 5.93
CA VAL A 163 6.92 -11.69 4.49
C VAL A 163 5.54 -11.18 4.12
N ASN A 164 5.53 -10.03 3.47
CA ASN A 164 4.33 -9.35 3.01
C ASN A 164 4.49 -8.94 1.55
N ALA A 165 3.71 -9.55 0.66
CA ALA A 165 3.69 -9.18 -0.74
C ALA A 165 2.25 -9.04 -1.22
N ILE A 166 1.99 -8.01 -2.01
CA ILE A 166 0.63 -7.71 -2.48
C ILE A 166 0.65 -7.24 -3.92
N TYR A 167 -0.28 -7.81 -4.69
CA TYR A 167 -0.51 -7.51 -6.08
C TYR A 167 -1.97 -7.12 -6.29
N PHE A 168 -2.18 -6.06 -7.06
CA PHE A 168 -3.50 -5.57 -7.41
C PHE A 168 -3.64 -5.40 -8.93
N LYS A 169 -4.79 -5.82 -9.43
CA LYS A 169 -5.22 -5.66 -10.81
C LYS A 169 -6.71 -5.28 -10.84
N GLY A 170 -7.08 -4.23 -11.53
CA GLY A 170 -8.47 -3.79 -11.65
C GLY A 170 -8.66 -2.89 -12.85
N ASN A 171 -9.76 -3.02 -13.58
CA ASN A 171 -10.02 -2.20 -14.77
C ASN A 171 -10.63 -0.85 -14.39
N TRP A 172 -10.34 0.22 -15.12
CA TRP A 172 -11.05 1.48 -14.96
C TRP A 172 -12.54 1.30 -15.27
N GLU A 173 -13.40 2.01 -14.55
CA GLU A 173 -14.82 2.15 -14.94
C GLU A 173 -14.93 2.87 -16.28
N LYS A 174 -14.06 3.87 -16.51
CA LYS A 174 -13.92 4.61 -17.76
C LYS A 174 -12.48 4.55 -18.24
N LYS A 175 -12.24 3.66 -19.20
CA LYS A 175 -10.92 3.40 -19.78
C LYS A 175 -10.40 4.59 -20.58
N PHE A 176 -9.08 4.74 -20.59
CA PHE A 176 -8.41 5.63 -21.52
C PHE A 176 -8.32 4.96 -22.90
N LYS A 177 -8.27 5.74 -23.97
CA LYS A 177 -8.01 5.23 -25.31
C LYS A 177 -6.50 5.24 -25.55
N GLU A 178 -5.91 4.12 -25.95
CA GLU A 178 -4.46 4.05 -26.29
C GLU A 178 -4.05 5.08 -27.35
N THR A 179 -4.94 5.36 -28.31
CA THR A 179 -4.72 6.39 -29.35
C THR A 179 -4.64 7.82 -28.79
N SER A 180 -5.07 8.02 -27.54
CA SER A 180 -5.00 9.30 -26.83
C SER A 180 -3.78 9.41 -25.91
N THR A 181 -2.99 8.34 -25.77
CA THR A 181 -1.72 8.35 -25.04
C THR A 181 -0.65 9.04 -25.89
N LYS A 182 0.01 10.05 -25.32
CA LYS A 182 1.02 10.86 -26.01
C LYS A 182 2.23 11.10 -25.12
N ASP A 183 3.36 11.41 -25.74
CA ASP A 183 4.54 11.86 -25.03
C ASP A 183 4.33 13.29 -24.51
N VAL A 184 4.46 13.47 -23.19
CA VAL A 184 4.31 14.76 -22.49
C VAL A 184 5.47 14.94 -21.51
N GLN A 185 5.87 16.18 -21.26
CA GLN A 185 6.89 16.49 -20.25
C GLN A 185 6.31 16.32 -18.85
N PHE A 186 6.91 15.47 -18.04
CA PHE A 186 6.67 15.37 -16.62
C PHE A 186 7.75 16.13 -15.86
N ARG A 187 7.35 17.16 -15.11
CA ARG A 187 8.23 18.00 -14.31
C ARG A 187 8.61 17.24 -13.05
N LEU A 188 9.88 16.88 -12.88
CA LEU A 188 10.39 16.19 -11.68
C LEU A 188 10.57 17.16 -10.51
N ASN A 189 10.94 18.39 -10.84
CA ASN A 189 11.10 19.56 -9.96
C ASN A 189 11.09 20.82 -10.82
N LYS A 190 11.31 22.00 -10.23
CA LYS A 190 11.34 23.30 -10.96
C LYS A 190 12.28 23.36 -12.15
N ASN A 191 13.34 22.55 -12.18
CA ASN A 191 14.45 22.67 -13.13
C ASN A 191 14.61 21.45 -14.06
N LYS A 192 13.92 20.34 -13.78
CA LYS A 192 14.11 19.07 -14.50
C LYS A 192 12.77 18.50 -14.94
N SER A 193 12.71 18.09 -16.20
CA SER A 193 11.57 17.36 -16.76
C SER A 193 12.03 16.11 -17.49
N LYS A 194 11.15 15.12 -17.59
CA LYS A 194 11.36 13.87 -18.32
C LYS A 194 10.13 13.58 -19.16
N LEU A 195 10.34 13.06 -20.37
CA LEU A 195 9.24 12.65 -21.24
C LEU A 195 8.57 11.38 -20.69
N VAL A 196 7.23 11.38 -20.62
CA VAL A 196 6.43 10.24 -20.18
C VAL A 196 5.28 9.96 -21.14
N LYS A 197 4.81 8.71 -21.16
CA LYS A 197 3.55 8.35 -21.84
C LYS A 197 2.38 8.82 -20.98
N MET A 198 1.77 9.93 -21.36
CA MET A 198 0.61 10.51 -20.69
C MET A 198 -0.68 10.06 -21.36
N MET A 199 -1.51 9.34 -20.60
CA MET A 199 -2.84 8.91 -21.04
C MET A 199 -3.82 10.08 -20.91
N HIS A 200 -4.72 10.24 -21.87
CA HIS A 200 -5.72 11.31 -21.85
C HIS A 200 -7.13 10.79 -22.03
N GLN A 201 -8.07 11.36 -21.27
CA GLN A 201 -9.50 11.18 -21.52
C GLN A 201 -10.28 12.42 -21.08
N LYS A 202 -11.53 12.52 -21.53
CA LYS A 202 -12.48 13.52 -21.07
C LYS A 202 -13.76 12.82 -20.64
N ALA A 203 -14.14 12.97 -19.38
CA ALA A 203 -15.36 12.39 -18.84
C ALA A 203 -15.74 13.03 -17.51
N LYS A 204 -16.94 12.70 -17.01
CA LYS A 204 -17.36 13.10 -15.66
C LYS A 204 -16.66 12.28 -14.57
N PHE A 205 -15.97 12.94 -13.65
CA PHE A 205 -15.33 12.34 -12.48
C PHE A 205 -15.54 13.22 -11.23
N PRO A 206 -15.56 12.64 -10.02
CA PRO A 206 -15.50 13.42 -8.79
C PRO A 206 -14.16 14.18 -8.72
N LEU A 207 -14.24 15.50 -8.60
CA LEU A 207 -13.11 16.41 -8.50
C LEU A 207 -13.37 17.42 -7.38
N THR A 208 -12.33 17.79 -6.66
CA THR A 208 -12.39 18.91 -5.71
C THR A 208 -11.07 19.65 -5.65
N PHE A 209 -11.12 20.88 -5.14
CA PHE A 209 -9.94 21.70 -4.86
C PHE A 209 -9.86 21.97 -3.37
N ILE A 210 -8.67 21.78 -2.79
CA ILE A 210 -8.38 21.97 -1.37
C ILE A 210 -7.48 23.21 -1.23
N PRO A 211 -8.03 24.37 -0.84
CA PRO A 211 -7.27 25.61 -0.71
C PRO A 211 -6.12 25.52 0.30
N GLU A 212 -6.34 24.81 1.41
CA GLU A 212 -5.38 24.69 2.51
C GLU A 212 -4.08 24.04 2.04
N ALA A 213 -4.19 22.97 1.25
CA ALA A 213 -3.07 22.24 0.67
C ALA A 213 -2.65 22.75 -0.73
N ASN A 214 -3.39 23.71 -1.31
CA ASN A 214 -3.24 24.17 -2.70
C ASN A 214 -3.19 22.99 -3.70
N CYS A 215 -4.12 22.04 -3.60
CA CYS A 215 -4.12 20.83 -4.42
C CYS A 215 -5.51 20.48 -4.97
N GLN A 216 -5.52 19.80 -6.12
CA GLN A 216 -6.71 19.16 -6.68
C GLN A 216 -6.75 17.68 -6.28
N ILE A 217 -7.95 17.17 -6.04
CA ILE A 217 -8.17 15.73 -5.78
C ILE A 217 -9.14 15.17 -6.80
N LEU A 218 -8.67 14.19 -7.58
CA LEU A 218 -9.46 13.46 -8.57
C LEU A 218 -9.75 12.03 -8.09
N GLU A 219 -10.99 11.57 -8.19
CA GLU A 219 -11.37 10.16 -7.99
C GLU A 219 -11.60 9.48 -9.35
N LEU A 220 -10.81 8.43 -9.63
CA LEU A 220 -10.97 7.54 -10.77
C LEU A 220 -11.54 6.19 -10.31
N PRO A 221 -12.83 5.91 -10.52
CA PRO A 221 -13.42 4.62 -10.13
C PRO A 221 -12.89 3.47 -10.98
N TYR A 222 -12.69 2.32 -10.34
CA TYR A 222 -12.51 1.04 -11.02
C TYR A 222 -13.87 0.42 -11.36
N ALA A 223 -13.86 -0.58 -12.25
CA ALA A 223 -15.02 -1.34 -12.68
C ALA A 223 -15.82 -1.85 -11.47
N GLY A 224 -17.14 -1.66 -11.52
CA GLY A 224 -18.05 -2.02 -10.43
C GLY A 224 -17.98 -1.09 -9.21
N LYS A 225 -17.17 -0.03 -9.26
CA LYS A 225 -17.17 1.12 -8.33
C LYS A 225 -16.95 0.77 -6.85
N GLN A 226 -16.44 -0.43 -6.55
CA GLN A 226 -16.06 -0.83 -5.19
C GLN A 226 -14.68 -0.27 -4.81
N LEU A 227 -13.79 -0.13 -5.79
CA LEU A 227 -12.48 0.49 -5.65
C LEU A 227 -12.42 1.80 -6.42
N SER A 228 -11.61 2.73 -5.94
CA SER A 228 -11.22 3.93 -6.68
C SER A 228 -9.78 4.30 -6.43
N MET A 229 -9.14 4.89 -7.45
CA MET A 229 -7.88 5.60 -7.30
C MET A 229 -8.19 7.07 -6.99
N LEU A 230 -7.68 7.57 -5.87
CA LEU A 230 -7.66 8.98 -5.54
C LEU A 230 -6.28 9.54 -5.90
N ILE A 231 -6.24 10.67 -6.58
CA ILE A 231 -4.99 11.35 -6.94
C ILE A 231 -5.04 12.74 -6.35
N MET A 232 -4.08 13.07 -5.48
CA MET A 232 -3.90 14.39 -4.91
C MET A 232 -2.71 15.06 -5.60
N LEU A 233 -3.01 16.08 -6.39
CA LEU A 233 -2.07 16.79 -7.25
C LEU A 233 -1.95 18.24 -6.75
N PRO A 234 -0.81 18.68 -6.21
CA PRO A 234 -0.56 20.10 -5.95
C PRO A 234 -0.83 20.94 -7.20
N ASN A 235 -1.20 22.20 -7.07
CA ASN A 235 -1.40 23.06 -8.24
C ASN A 235 -0.09 23.33 -9.00
N ASP A 236 1.02 23.41 -8.28
CA ASP A 236 2.35 23.58 -8.88
C ASP A 236 3.47 23.06 -7.95
N ILE A 237 4.69 22.96 -8.49
CA ILE A 237 5.90 22.63 -7.72
C ILE A 237 6.39 23.90 -7.01
N GLU A 238 5.96 24.10 -5.77
CA GLU A 238 6.33 25.28 -4.97
C GLU A 238 7.68 25.14 -4.24
N ASP A 239 8.04 23.92 -3.85
CA ASP A 239 9.28 23.62 -3.09
C ASP A 239 10.48 23.26 -3.99
N GLY A 240 11.63 23.00 -3.37
CA GLY A 240 12.88 22.66 -4.06
C GLY A 240 13.06 21.16 -4.33
N THR A 241 12.12 20.31 -3.90
CA THR A 241 12.22 18.85 -4.00
C THR A 241 11.22 18.27 -4.98
N THR A 242 9.97 18.05 -4.56
CA THR A 242 8.92 17.35 -5.32
C THR A 242 7.66 18.18 -5.52
N GLY A 243 7.50 19.31 -4.82
CA GLY A 243 6.25 20.08 -4.77
C GLY A 243 5.22 19.51 -3.79
N LEU A 244 5.54 18.42 -3.10
CA LEU A 244 4.62 17.70 -2.24
C LEU A 244 4.76 18.05 -0.76
N GLU A 245 5.78 18.81 -0.34
CA GLU A 245 6.09 18.99 1.08
C GLU A 245 4.91 19.58 1.87
N LYS A 246 4.22 20.58 1.29
CA LYS A 246 3.03 21.18 1.89
C LYS A 246 1.89 20.16 2.02
N LEU A 247 1.61 19.42 0.95
CA LEU A 247 0.56 18.39 0.94
C LEU A 247 0.87 17.28 1.96
N GLU A 248 2.10 16.76 1.98
CA GLU A 248 2.53 15.71 2.92
C GLU A 248 2.43 16.16 4.39
N LYS A 249 2.69 17.45 4.66
CA LYS A 249 2.57 18.03 6.01
C LYS A 249 1.11 18.16 6.45
N GLU A 250 0.24 18.67 5.58
CA GLU A 250 -1.18 18.90 5.88
C GLU A 250 -2.00 17.60 5.86
N LEU A 251 -1.48 16.51 5.27
CA LEU A 251 -2.21 15.25 5.17
C LEU A 251 -2.29 14.49 6.51
N THR A 252 -3.28 14.86 7.32
CA THR A 252 -3.69 14.15 8.54
C THR A 252 -4.84 13.19 8.25
N TYR A 253 -5.22 12.33 9.21
CA TYR A 253 -6.37 11.44 9.05
C TYR A 253 -7.66 12.23 8.82
N ASP A 254 -7.91 13.25 9.65
CA ASP A 254 -9.12 14.07 9.57
C ASP A 254 -9.17 14.80 8.22
N ASN A 255 -8.06 15.41 7.80
CA ASN A 255 -7.96 16.05 6.49
C ASN A 255 -8.17 15.06 5.35
N PHE A 256 -7.55 13.86 5.40
CA PHE A 256 -7.78 12.85 4.36
C PHE A 256 -9.25 12.44 4.26
N VAL A 257 -9.93 12.22 5.39
CA VAL A 257 -11.36 11.85 5.42
C VAL A 257 -12.22 13.00 4.92
N ASP A 258 -11.97 14.22 5.39
CA ASP A 258 -12.74 15.40 5.02
C ASP A 258 -12.57 15.76 3.54
N TRP A 259 -11.35 15.72 3.01
CA TRP A 259 -11.08 16.08 1.62
C TRP A 259 -11.59 15.04 0.62
N THR A 260 -11.82 13.79 1.07
CA THR A 260 -12.20 12.68 0.18
C THR A 260 -13.60 12.13 0.44
N LYS A 261 -14.42 12.84 1.24
CA LYS A 261 -15.84 12.51 1.45
C LYS A 261 -16.64 12.84 0.19
N PRO A 262 -17.63 12.00 -0.18
CA PRO A 262 -18.42 12.20 -1.41
C PRO A 262 -19.00 13.61 -1.54
N ASP A 263 -19.46 14.19 -0.43
CA ASP A 263 -20.09 15.52 -0.40
C ASP A 263 -19.12 16.68 -0.71
N MET A 264 -17.81 16.44 -0.68
CA MET A 264 -16.79 17.43 -1.04
C MET A 264 -16.30 17.30 -2.48
N MET A 265 -16.70 16.24 -3.19
CA MET A 265 -16.20 15.92 -4.53
C MET A 265 -17.32 16.04 -5.56
N ASP A 266 -17.32 17.14 -6.30
CA ASP A 266 -18.32 17.40 -7.33
C ASP A 266 -18.09 16.52 -8.56
N LEU A 267 -19.17 15.91 -9.06
CA LEU A 267 -19.12 15.15 -10.30
C LEU A 267 -19.14 16.10 -11.51
N VAL A 268 -17.95 16.47 -11.97
CA VAL A 268 -17.76 17.44 -13.07
C VAL A 268 -17.12 16.81 -14.28
N GLU A 269 -17.36 17.39 -15.46
CA GLU A 269 -16.66 16.98 -16.67
C GLU A 269 -15.23 17.53 -16.67
N VAL A 270 -14.24 16.63 -16.71
CA VAL A 270 -12.83 16.98 -16.56
C VAL A 270 -12.00 16.35 -17.69
N GLN A 271 -11.04 17.11 -18.19
CA GLN A 271 -9.95 16.62 -19.03
C GLN A 271 -8.85 16.06 -18.13
N VAL A 272 -8.65 14.75 -18.18
CA VAL A 272 -7.70 14.03 -17.32
C VAL A 272 -6.46 13.65 -18.12
N GLY A 273 -5.29 14.06 -17.63
CA GLY A 273 -3.99 13.55 -18.03
C GLY A 273 -3.37 12.76 -16.88
N LEU A 274 -3.08 11.48 -17.09
CA LEU A 274 -2.45 10.60 -16.09
C LEU A 274 -1.28 9.84 -16.73
N PRO A 275 -0.06 9.88 -16.17
CA PRO A 275 1.04 9.09 -16.69
C PRO A 275 0.73 7.59 -16.63
N LYS A 276 1.14 6.87 -17.67
CA LYS A 276 1.26 5.42 -17.65
C LYS A 276 2.54 5.08 -16.89
N PHE A 277 2.44 4.27 -15.85
CA PHE A 277 3.60 3.95 -15.01
C PHE A 277 3.52 2.58 -14.37
N LYS A 278 4.67 2.09 -13.94
CA LYS A 278 4.82 0.88 -13.15
C LYS A 278 5.71 1.19 -11.97
N LEU A 279 5.24 0.86 -10.77
CA LEU A 279 6.00 0.99 -9.53
C LEU A 279 6.16 -0.37 -8.87
N GLU A 280 7.39 -0.65 -8.49
CA GLU A 280 7.77 -1.82 -7.71
C GLU A 280 8.71 -1.34 -6.61
N GLU A 281 8.24 -1.35 -5.37
CA GLU A 281 8.99 -0.85 -4.22
C GLU A 281 9.08 -1.97 -3.18
N SER A 282 10.29 -2.13 -2.63
CA SER A 282 10.60 -3.08 -1.56
C SER A 282 11.06 -2.32 -0.33
N LEU A 283 10.51 -2.65 0.82
CA LEU A 283 10.75 -1.98 2.10
C LEU A 283 11.18 -3.02 3.15
N ASP A 284 12.37 -2.84 3.74
CA ASP A 284 12.68 -3.41 5.05
C ASP A 284 12.13 -2.45 6.11
N LEU A 285 11.09 -2.89 6.80
CA LEU A 285 10.32 -2.03 7.71
C LEU A 285 10.88 -2.01 9.13
N LYS A 286 11.89 -2.84 9.47
CA LYS A 286 12.40 -2.93 10.85
C LYS A 286 12.76 -1.56 11.43
N GLU A 287 13.70 -0.86 10.81
CA GLU A 287 14.18 0.44 11.31
C GLU A 287 13.09 1.51 11.33
N THR A 288 12.14 1.43 10.40
CA THR A 288 11.01 2.36 10.32
C THR A 288 10.03 2.10 11.46
N LEU A 289 9.67 0.85 11.72
CA LEU A 289 8.77 0.45 12.81
C LEU A 289 9.37 0.73 14.20
N VAL A 290 10.68 0.50 14.37
CA VAL A 290 11.40 0.89 15.59
C VAL A 290 11.29 2.39 15.84
N SER A 291 11.50 3.22 14.79
CA SER A 291 11.33 4.68 14.90
C SER A 291 9.89 5.14 15.18
N MET A 292 8.90 4.27 14.92
CA MET A 292 7.48 4.48 15.24
C MET A 292 7.08 3.93 16.62
N GLY A 293 8.05 3.44 17.41
CA GLY A 293 7.83 2.99 18.79
C GLY A 293 7.63 1.48 18.96
N MET A 294 7.74 0.68 17.90
CA MET A 294 7.74 -0.79 17.98
C MET A 294 9.17 -1.27 18.20
N ILE A 295 9.68 -1.13 19.42
CA ILE A 295 11.09 -1.36 19.75
C ILE A 295 11.30 -2.82 20.19
N ASP A 296 10.54 -3.26 21.20
CA ASP A 296 10.76 -4.54 21.89
C ASP A 296 10.56 -5.73 20.95
N ALA A 297 9.70 -5.62 19.93
CA ALA A 297 9.49 -6.69 18.95
C ALA A 297 10.77 -7.08 18.19
N PHE A 298 11.73 -6.15 18.05
CA PHE A 298 12.98 -6.34 17.31
C PHE A 298 14.20 -6.45 18.24
N ASP A 299 13.98 -6.56 19.55
CA ASP A 299 15.03 -6.60 20.57
C ASP A 299 15.14 -8.01 21.16
N ASP A 300 16.33 -8.59 21.13
CA ASP A 300 16.58 -9.98 21.55
C ASP A 300 16.31 -10.24 23.04
N PHE A 301 16.37 -9.20 23.89
CA PHE A 301 16.24 -9.34 25.34
C PHE A 301 14.89 -8.88 25.87
N ARG A 302 14.20 -8.01 25.13
CA ARG A 302 12.91 -7.42 25.53
C ARG A 302 11.72 -7.98 24.77
N SER A 303 11.94 -8.68 23.66
CA SER A 303 10.86 -9.29 22.90
C SER A 303 10.11 -10.31 23.76
N ASP A 304 8.78 -10.19 23.74
CA ASP A 304 7.88 -11.13 24.38
C ASP A 304 6.91 -11.68 23.33
N PHE A 305 7.36 -12.75 22.69
CA PHE A 305 6.56 -13.58 21.77
C PHE A 305 6.25 -14.95 22.39
N SER A 306 6.10 -15.00 23.72
CA SER A 306 5.74 -16.21 24.47
C SER A 306 4.43 -16.85 24.00
N GLY A 307 3.53 -16.08 23.36
CA GLY A 307 2.33 -16.59 22.71
C GLY A 307 2.59 -17.35 21.40
N MET A 308 3.74 -17.15 20.74
CA MET A 308 4.20 -17.90 19.56
C MET A 308 5.09 -19.08 19.93
N SER A 309 6.06 -18.86 20.82
CA SER A 309 7.03 -19.85 21.27
C SER A 309 7.20 -19.78 22.80
N PRO A 310 6.98 -20.86 23.56
CA PRO A 310 7.01 -20.82 25.03
C PRO A 310 8.35 -20.44 25.65
N ASN A 311 9.46 -20.69 24.94
CA ASN A 311 10.82 -20.42 25.45
C ASN A 311 11.15 -18.93 25.54
N ASN A 312 10.31 -18.06 24.96
CA ASN A 312 10.42 -16.61 24.98
C ASN A 312 11.80 -16.06 24.54
N ASP A 313 12.38 -16.71 23.55
CA ASP A 313 13.66 -16.41 22.89
C ASP A 313 13.46 -16.11 21.39
N LEU A 314 12.21 -15.88 20.99
CA LEU A 314 11.82 -15.55 19.62
C LEU A 314 11.80 -14.03 19.47
N VAL A 315 12.44 -13.52 18.43
CA VAL A 315 12.48 -12.09 18.08
C VAL A 315 12.03 -11.89 16.64
N LEU A 316 11.36 -10.78 16.33
CA LEU A 316 11.05 -10.42 14.96
C LEU A 316 12.32 -9.90 14.27
N SER A 317 12.99 -10.75 13.50
CA SER A 317 14.26 -10.41 12.86
C SER A 317 14.06 -9.44 11.69
N LYS A 318 13.06 -9.70 10.86
CA LYS A 318 12.80 -8.95 9.62
C LYS A 318 11.31 -8.80 9.33
N VAL A 319 10.94 -7.64 8.78
CA VAL A 319 9.63 -7.36 8.19
C VAL A 319 9.87 -6.81 6.79
N VAL A 320 9.64 -7.65 5.78
CA VAL A 320 9.88 -7.28 4.38
C VAL A 320 8.54 -7.14 3.67
N HIS A 321 8.32 -5.93 3.13
CA HIS A 321 7.15 -5.59 2.35
C HIS A 321 7.54 -5.28 0.91
N LYS A 322 6.84 -5.88 -0.06
CA LYS A 322 6.99 -5.50 -1.47
C LYS A 322 5.63 -5.34 -2.12
N ALA A 323 5.46 -4.21 -2.80
CA ALA A 323 4.23 -3.90 -3.51
C ALA A 323 4.53 -3.57 -4.97
N PHE A 324 3.59 -3.98 -5.82
CA PHE A 324 3.63 -3.78 -7.25
C PHE A 324 2.33 -3.13 -7.72
N VAL A 325 2.45 -2.09 -8.55
CA VAL A 325 1.31 -1.52 -9.29
C VAL A 325 1.73 -1.15 -10.70
N GLU A 326 0.84 -1.40 -11.65
CA GLU A 326 0.98 -0.93 -13.03
C GLU A 326 -0.27 -0.17 -13.41
N VAL A 327 -0.14 1.09 -13.83
CA VAL A 327 -1.23 1.96 -14.26
C VAL A 327 -1.14 2.14 -15.76
N ASN A 328 -2.21 1.77 -16.48
CA ASN A 328 -2.32 1.86 -17.93
C ASN A 328 -3.75 2.22 -18.37
N GLU A 329 -3.99 2.16 -19.69
CA GLU A 329 -5.21 2.66 -20.31
C GLU A 329 -6.46 1.87 -19.95
N GLU A 330 -6.31 0.56 -19.70
CA GLU A 330 -7.39 -0.35 -19.32
C GLU A 330 -7.77 -0.20 -17.84
N GLY A 331 -6.80 0.15 -17.00
CA GLY A 331 -6.88 0.05 -15.56
C GLY A 331 -5.51 -0.10 -14.92
N THR A 332 -5.50 -0.92 -13.89
CA THR A 332 -4.34 -1.57 -13.34
C THR A 332 -4.26 -3.01 -13.89
N GLU A 333 -3.34 -3.22 -14.84
CA GLU A 333 -2.97 -4.38 -15.69
C GLU A 333 -4.01 -5.05 -16.65
N ALA A 334 -3.55 -5.49 -17.84
CA ALA A 334 -4.19 -5.50 -19.20
C ALA A 334 -5.18 -6.64 -19.59
N ALA A 335 -5.85 -6.75 -20.78
CA ALA A 335 -5.82 -6.07 -22.12
C ALA A 335 -7.18 -6.23 -22.89
N ALA A 336 -7.61 -5.27 -23.75
CA ALA A 336 -8.19 -5.46 -25.11
C ALA A 336 -8.84 -4.18 -25.71
N ALA A 337 -8.53 -3.89 -26.98
CA ALA A 337 -8.83 -2.65 -27.72
C ALA A 337 -10.23 -2.58 -28.38
N THR A 338 -10.77 -1.36 -28.52
CA THR A 338 -11.61 -0.97 -29.67
C THR A 338 -11.66 0.56 -29.83
N ALA A 339 -11.46 1.03 -31.05
CA ALA A 339 -11.32 2.44 -31.42
C ALA A 339 -12.65 3.09 -31.81
N ALA A 340 -12.83 4.37 -31.47
CA ALA A 340 -13.75 5.28 -32.16
C ALA A 340 -13.27 6.73 -32.02
N ILE A 341 -13.11 7.40 -33.17
CA ILE A 341 -12.71 8.80 -33.33
C ILE A 341 -13.98 9.64 -33.48
N MET A 342 -14.09 10.77 -32.77
CA MET A 342 -15.01 11.86 -33.14
C MET A 342 -14.38 13.23 -32.88
N MET A 343 -14.63 14.17 -33.79
CA MET A 343 -14.12 15.54 -33.84
C MET A 343 -14.93 16.53 -32.98
N LYS A 344 -14.21 17.62 -32.63
CA LYS A 344 -14.51 18.86 -31.88
C LYS A 344 -15.94 19.43 -31.92
N ARG A 345 -16.31 20.10 -30.82
CA ARG A 345 -16.88 21.47 -30.77
C ARG A 345 -16.53 22.13 -29.43
N SER A 346 -16.46 23.46 -29.45
CA SER A 346 -16.05 24.36 -28.37
C SER A 346 -16.83 24.12 -27.08
N ASP A 347 -16.13 23.82 -25.99
CA ASP A 347 -16.73 23.51 -24.69
C ASP A 347 -16.78 24.73 -23.76
N PRO A 348 -17.78 24.81 -22.86
CA PRO A 348 -17.71 25.63 -21.63
C PRO A 348 -16.42 25.32 -20.87
N GLU A 349 -15.93 26.21 -19.99
CA GLU A 349 -14.69 26.00 -19.20
C GLU A 349 -14.59 24.58 -18.62
N THR A 350 -13.94 23.67 -19.35
CA THR A 350 -13.78 22.29 -18.92
C THR A 350 -12.69 22.26 -17.87
N SER A 351 -13.03 21.75 -16.69
CA SER A 351 -12.05 21.51 -15.64
C SER A 351 -10.92 20.63 -16.19
N THR A 352 -9.69 20.91 -15.77
CA THR A 352 -8.50 20.20 -16.23
C THR A 352 -7.77 19.63 -15.03
N PHE A 353 -7.31 18.39 -15.14
CA PHE A 353 -6.48 17.70 -14.17
C PHE A 353 -5.38 16.96 -14.93
N ILE A 354 -4.19 17.55 -15.03
CA ILE A 354 -3.03 16.94 -15.73
C ILE A 354 -1.96 16.62 -14.69
N ALA A 355 -1.78 15.34 -14.38
CA ALA A 355 -0.78 14.86 -13.45
C ALA A 355 0.63 14.81 -14.09
N ASP A 356 1.14 15.98 -14.51
CA ASP A 356 2.44 16.16 -15.18
C ASP A 356 3.58 16.55 -14.22
N HIS A 357 3.38 16.41 -12.92
CA HIS A 357 4.37 16.67 -11.87
C HIS A 357 4.04 15.81 -10.64
N PRO A 358 4.89 15.77 -9.59
CA PRO A 358 4.72 14.78 -8.54
C PRO A 358 3.37 14.86 -7.84
N PHE A 359 2.79 13.70 -7.57
CA PHE A 359 1.48 13.57 -6.92
C PHE A 359 1.47 12.43 -5.92
N LEU A 360 0.52 12.50 -4.98
CA LEU A 360 0.15 11.37 -4.13
C LEU A 360 -1.03 10.63 -4.75
N PHE A 361 -1.06 9.31 -4.59
CA PHE A 361 -2.21 8.52 -5.00
C PHE A 361 -2.54 7.42 -4.00
N PHE A 362 -3.82 7.09 -3.91
CA PHE A 362 -4.36 6.09 -3.01
C PHE A 362 -5.30 5.18 -3.78
N ILE A 363 -5.29 3.87 -3.49
CA ILE A 363 -6.33 2.97 -3.95
C ILE A 363 -7.19 2.62 -2.74
N ARG A 364 -8.46 3.03 -2.77
CA ARG A 364 -9.40 2.92 -1.64
C ARG A 364 -10.51 1.93 -1.96
N HIS A 365 -10.87 1.11 -0.99
CA HIS A 365 -12.08 0.30 -1.02
C HIS A 365 -13.25 1.09 -0.41
N LYS A 366 -14.18 1.54 -1.26
CA LYS A 366 -15.27 2.44 -0.87
C LYS A 366 -16.21 1.83 0.18
N PRO A 367 -16.62 0.55 0.12
CA PRO A 367 -17.50 -0.03 1.13
C PRO A 367 -16.90 0.00 2.54
N THR A 368 -15.60 -0.29 2.69
CA THR A 368 -14.94 -0.35 3.99
C THR A 368 -14.18 0.92 4.36
N GLN A 369 -14.06 1.85 3.39
CA GLN A 369 -13.23 3.05 3.44
C GLN A 369 -11.75 2.78 3.73
N SER A 370 -11.28 1.56 3.44
CA SER A 370 -9.89 1.16 3.72
C SER A 370 -8.97 1.62 2.59
N ILE A 371 -7.83 2.20 2.95
CA ILE A 371 -6.73 2.43 2.02
C ILE A 371 -6.02 1.09 1.78
N LEU A 372 -6.06 0.62 0.54
CA LEU A 372 -5.38 -0.61 0.12
C LEU A 372 -3.94 -0.31 -0.29
N PHE A 373 -3.73 0.81 -0.98
CA PHE A 373 -2.40 1.24 -1.45
C PHE A 373 -2.26 2.73 -1.26
N TYR A 374 -1.03 3.15 -0.98
CA TYR A 374 -0.62 4.54 -0.92
C TYR A 374 0.72 4.67 -1.64
N GLY A 375 0.82 5.61 -2.56
CA GLY A 375 2.08 5.97 -3.17
C GLY A 375 2.29 7.46 -3.42
N ARG A 376 3.56 7.78 -3.63
CA ARG A 376 4.06 9.01 -4.19
C ARG A 376 4.68 8.68 -5.53
N TYR A 377 4.22 9.36 -6.59
CA TYR A 377 4.82 9.27 -7.91
C TYR A 377 5.58 10.57 -8.18
N SER A 378 6.91 10.52 -8.21
CA SER A 378 7.77 11.69 -8.41
C SER A 378 8.91 11.46 -9.39
N SER A 379 9.13 10.21 -9.81
CA SER A 379 10.22 9.82 -10.73
C SER A 379 9.71 8.78 -11.73
N PRO A 380 9.14 9.23 -12.86
CA PRO A 380 8.68 8.39 -13.96
C PRO A 380 9.72 7.47 -14.58
#